data_AF-A0A8I1I0K1-F1
#
_entry.id   AF-A0A8I1I0K1-F1
#
_cell.length_a   1.000
_cell.length_b   1.000
_cell.length_c   1.000
_cell.angle_alpha   90.00
_cell.angle_beta   90.00
_cell.angle_gamma   90.00
#
_symmetry.space_group_name_H-M   'P 1'
#
loop_
_entity.id
_entity.type
_entity.pdbx_description
1 polymer ?
#
loop_
_entity_poly.entity_id
_entity_poly.type
_entity_poly.pdbx_seq_one_letter_code
_entity_poly.pdbx_strand_id
1 'polypeptide(L)'
;MHPIFLKGSVLRHTVYKDPRLRPMRDIDLLLTRKDAETAQKLLIEQGFEQSKIVIPADHFHLLALSRRENGVTITIEIHHGLYPPCPPWYKQPPVADFVERGKVFDAGGRDLLSMGDVDMLRYLYQHAIRTPLVYESFRLINIADIIGQVETCFDTIDWRSLGERYPQLLNGLPLLHRVVPWRSDIAEYFRISRYNGRLNRPPHSFNGWPTVKFRQQRSRGGSVMDLMRATFFPSLWWLRIYYGVSSWVSVAWCLLVTHPRHILWWYHLHYAYLITPEQSQTAEGAGQTTPLWLAKPMALLHKLAGKLR
;
A
#
# COMPACT_ATOMS: atom_id res chain seq x y z
N MET A 1 10.06 21.79 -11.20
CA MET A 1 9.97 20.51 -10.47
C MET A 1 9.32 20.77 -9.12
N HIS A 2 8.24 20.07 -8.79
CA HIS A 2 7.53 20.20 -7.51
C HIS A 2 7.48 18.82 -6.83
N PRO A 3 8.49 18.45 -6.02
CA PRO A 3 8.48 17.16 -5.33
C PRO A 3 7.38 17.15 -4.27
N ILE A 4 6.58 16.09 -4.27
CA ILE A 4 5.58 15.83 -3.23
C ILE A 4 6.17 14.82 -2.25
N PHE A 5 6.29 15.20 -1.00
CA PHE A 5 6.75 14.32 0.07
C PHE A 5 5.63 13.39 0.52
N LEU A 6 5.98 12.14 0.83
CA LEU A 6 5.01 11.09 1.20
C LEU A 6 5.31 10.45 2.57
N LYS A 7 4.30 9.76 3.12
CA LYS A 7 4.36 8.92 4.33
C LYS A 7 5.10 9.58 5.50
N GLY A 8 6.00 8.83 6.14
CA GLY A 8 6.72 9.24 7.32
C GLY A 8 7.41 10.59 7.16
N SER A 9 7.90 10.94 5.95
CA SER A 9 8.64 12.18 5.73
C SER A 9 7.77 13.42 5.96
N VAL A 10 6.45 13.24 5.85
CA VAL A 10 5.43 14.25 6.13
C VAL A 10 4.86 14.02 7.53
N LEU A 11 4.42 12.80 7.82
CA LEU A 11 3.70 12.46 9.05
C LEU A 11 4.50 12.78 10.31
N ARG A 12 5.82 12.60 10.28
CA ARG A 12 6.67 12.94 11.44
C ARG A 12 6.59 14.42 11.83
N HIS A 13 6.23 15.30 10.90
CA HIS A 13 6.10 16.74 11.12
C HIS A 13 4.65 17.17 11.32
N THR A 14 3.69 16.44 10.73
CA THR A 14 2.28 16.86 10.74
C THR A 14 1.42 16.12 11.77
N VAL A 15 1.75 14.86 12.10
CA VAL A 15 0.92 13.99 12.95
C VAL A 15 1.58 13.72 14.31
N TYR A 16 2.90 13.51 14.32
CA TYR A 16 3.61 13.14 15.53
C TYR A 16 4.07 14.39 16.29
N LYS A 17 3.71 14.48 17.58
CA LYS A 17 4.15 15.58 18.47
C LYS A 17 5.66 15.74 18.55
N ASP A 18 6.38 14.62 18.45
CA ASP A 18 7.84 14.59 18.37
C ASP A 18 8.24 13.80 17.11
N PRO A 19 8.96 14.42 16.15
CA PRO A 19 9.38 13.75 14.92
C PRO A 19 10.26 12.51 15.11
N ARG A 20 10.79 12.27 16.31
CA ARG A 20 11.57 11.06 16.66
C ARG A 20 10.67 9.84 16.89
N LEU A 21 9.38 10.04 17.20
CA LEU A 21 8.42 8.97 17.42
C LEU A 21 8.02 8.25 16.13
N ARG A 22 8.35 8.83 14.97
CA ARG A 22 8.13 8.23 13.66
C ARG A 22 9.46 7.94 12.96
N PRO A 23 10.19 6.88 13.37
CA PRO A 23 11.41 6.49 12.67
C PRO A 23 11.07 6.09 11.23
N MET A 24 12.01 6.33 10.33
CA MET A 24 11.88 6.03 8.90
C MET A 24 13.16 5.41 8.38
N ARG A 25 13.04 4.58 7.35
CA ARG A 25 14.19 3.98 6.66
C ARG A 25 14.57 4.78 5.40
N ASP A 26 13.61 5.48 4.84
CA ASP A 26 13.64 6.11 3.54
C ASP A 26 12.83 7.42 3.55
N ILE A 27 13.12 8.28 2.56
CA ILE A 27 12.36 9.47 2.21
C ILE A 27 11.69 9.20 0.86
N ASP A 28 10.37 9.13 0.88
CA ASP A 28 9.54 8.90 -0.30
C ASP A 28 9.18 10.24 -0.97
N LEU A 29 9.58 10.42 -2.23
CA LEU A 29 9.24 11.58 -3.06
C LEU A 29 8.39 11.15 -4.25
N LEU A 30 7.31 11.86 -4.55
CA LEU A 30 6.53 11.68 -5.78
C LEU A 30 6.79 12.83 -6.75
N LEU A 31 7.12 12.48 -7.99
CA LEU A 31 7.41 13.40 -9.08
C LEU A 31 6.73 12.92 -10.36
N THR A 32 6.58 13.81 -11.35
CA THR A 32 6.27 13.36 -12.70
C THR A 32 7.40 12.47 -13.21
N ARG A 33 7.13 11.55 -14.15
CA ARG A 33 8.18 10.65 -14.67
C ARG A 33 9.40 11.41 -15.20
N LYS A 34 9.18 12.48 -15.96
CA LYS A 34 10.24 13.34 -16.48
C LYS A 34 11.07 13.97 -15.35
N ASP A 35 10.40 14.54 -14.35
CA ASP A 35 11.09 15.18 -13.23
C ASP A 35 11.78 14.17 -12.32
N ALA A 36 11.25 12.95 -12.18
CA ALA A 36 11.84 11.87 -11.39
C ALA A 36 13.23 11.49 -11.91
N GLU A 37 13.37 11.34 -13.23
CA GLU A 37 14.65 11.03 -13.88
C GLU A 37 15.66 12.17 -13.69
N THR A 38 15.23 13.42 -13.81
CA THR A 38 16.07 14.59 -13.52
C THR A 38 16.49 14.64 -12.05
N ALA A 39 15.57 14.42 -11.12
CA ALA A 39 15.87 14.42 -9.69
C ALA A 39 16.86 13.32 -9.30
N GLN A 40 16.73 12.12 -9.89
CA GLN A 40 17.67 11.03 -9.65
C GLN A 40 19.09 11.39 -10.10
N LYS A 41 19.25 12.00 -11.27
CA LYS A 41 20.56 12.46 -11.76
C LYS A 41 21.17 13.51 -10.83
N LEU A 42 20.38 14.51 -10.43
CA LEU A 42 20.84 15.56 -9.50
C LEU A 42 21.29 14.97 -8.16
N LEU A 43 20.55 14.00 -7.58
CA LEU A 43 20.96 13.37 -6.33
C LEU A 43 22.25 12.56 -6.47
N ILE A 44 22.45 11.87 -7.60
CA ILE A 44 23.72 11.17 -7.88
C ILE A 44 24.88 12.17 -7.97
N GLU A 45 24.69 13.31 -8.63
CA GLU A 45 25.68 14.41 -8.68
C GLU A 45 25.98 14.98 -7.28
N GLN A 46 25.03 14.90 -6.34
CA GLN A 46 25.20 15.26 -4.92
C GLN A 46 25.78 14.12 -4.06
N GLY A 47 26.32 13.08 -4.69
CA GLY A 47 27.03 11.98 -4.02
C GLY A 47 26.13 10.88 -3.45
N PHE A 48 24.88 10.76 -3.91
CA PHE A 48 24.08 9.56 -3.63
C PHE A 48 24.47 8.42 -4.56
N GLU A 49 24.54 7.21 -4.00
CA GLU A 49 24.77 5.98 -4.74
C GLU A 49 23.43 5.30 -5.09
N GLN A 50 23.32 4.83 -6.33
CA GLN A 50 22.13 4.11 -6.79
C GLN A 50 22.19 2.63 -6.38
N SER A 51 21.07 2.11 -5.88
CA SER A 51 20.92 0.69 -5.56
C SER A 51 21.14 -0.19 -6.79
N LYS A 52 21.80 -1.34 -6.58
CA LYS A 52 22.05 -2.36 -7.63
C LYS A 52 20.90 -3.36 -7.78
N ILE A 53 19.84 -3.24 -6.97
CA ILE A 53 18.69 -4.14 -7.02
C ILE A 53 17.96 -3.95 -8.34
N VAL A 54 17.82 -4.99 -9.15
CA VAL A 54 17.07 -4.90 -10.41
C VAL A 54 15.58 -4.72 -10.12
N ILE A 55 14.99 -3.66 -10.67
CA ILE A 55 13.54 -3.43 -10.66
C ILE A 55 12.97 -3.53 -12.08
N PRO A 56 11.69 -3.89 -12.25
CA PRO A 56 11.02 -3.88 -13.55
C PRO A 56 11.05 -2.48 -14.21
N ALA A 57 11.11 -2.43 -15.54
CA ALA A 57 11.16 -1.14 -16.27
C ALA A 57 9.88 -0.30 -16.14
N ASP A 58 8.76 -0.94 -15.79
CA ASP A 58 7.45 -0.33 -15.53
C ASP A 58 7.16 -0.19 -14.03
N HIS A 59 8.18 -0.36 -13.18
CA HIS A 59 8.02 -0.13 -11.75
C HIS A 59 7.59 1.32 -11.47
N PHE A 60 6.89 1.56 -10.37
CA PHE A 60 6.29 2.86 -10.08
C PHE A 60 7.24 3.83 -9.36
N HIS A 61 8.46 3.38 -9.08
CA HIS A 61 9.55 4.18 -8.57
C HIS A 61 10.86 3.82 -9.27
N LEU A 62 11.80 4.75 -9.24
CA LEU A 62 13.17 4.52 -9.69
C LEU A 62 13.95 3.73 -8.64
N LEU A 63 15.17 3.31 -9.00
CA LEU A 63 16.09 2.69 -8.05
C LEU A 63 16.35 3.63 -6.86
N ALA A 64 16.25 3.06 -5.65
CA ALA A 64 16.54 3.78 -4.42
C ALA A 64 17.97 4.34 -4.44
N LEU A 65 18.12 5.51 -3.86
CA LEU A 65 19.39 6.22 -3.74
C LEU A 65 19.80 6.24 -2.27
N SER A 66 21.07 5.99 -1.97
CA SER A 66 21.58 6.03 -0.60
C SER A 66 22.85 6.85 -0.48
N ARG A 67 22.99 7.60 0.61
CA ARG A 67 24.23 8.26 0.99
C ARG A 67 24.47 8.07 2.49
N ARG A 68 25.73 7.88 2.88
CA ARG A 68 26.10 7.82 4.30
C ARG A 68 26.56 9.20 4.76
N GLU A 69 25.95 9.70 5.83
CA GLU A 69 26.21 11.02 6.41
C GLU A 69 26.33 10.84 7.93
N ASN A 70 27.45 11.24 8.53
CA ASN A 70 27.68 11.14 9.99
C ASN A 70 27.35 9.75 10.59
N GLY A 71 27.70 8.69 9.85
CA GLY A 71 27.44 7.30 10.27
C GLY A 71 26.01 6.80 10.01
N VAL A 72 25.09 7.66 9.57
CA VAL A 72 23.69 7.32 9.25
C VAL A 72 23.52 7.14 7.75
N THR A 73 22.79 6.11 7.33
CA THR A 73 22.40 5.93 5.92
C THR A 73 21.11 6.69 5.65
N ILE A 74 21.16 7.64 4.73
CA ILE A 74 20.01 8.36 4.20
C ILE A 74 19.59 7.67 2.91
N THR A 75 18.37 7.15 2.86
CA THR A 75 17.80 6.54 1.65
C THR A 75 16.70 7.44 1.08
N ILE A 76 16.71 7.66 -0.22
CA ILE A 76 15.67 8.40 -0.96
C ILE A 76 15.08 7.47 -2.01
N GLU A 77 13.75 7.35 -2.02
CA GLU A 77 12.99 6.65 -3.05
C GLU A 77 12.20 7.67 -3.88
N ILE A 78 12.50 7.72 -5.18
CA ILE A 78 11.79 8.61 -6.11
C ILE A 78 10.71 7.83 -6.85
N HIS A 79 9.47 8.11 -6.50
CA HIS A 79 8.26 7.59 -7.10
C HIS A 79 7.85 8.44 -8.30
N HIS A 80 7.38 7.79 -9.36
CA HIS A 80 6.68 8.42 -10.48
C HIS A 80 5.26 7.85 -10.70
N GLY A 81 4.81 7.04 -9.74
CA GLY A 81 3.45 6.54 -9.56
C GLY A 81 3.30 6.09 -8.10
N LEU A 82 2.07 5.99 -7.60
CA LEU A 82 1.84 5.62 -6.19
C LEU A 82 1.74 4.12 -5.96
N TYR A 83 1.37 3.37 -7.00
CA TYR A 83 1.05 1.95 -6.89
C TYR A 83 1.68 1.15 -8.02
N PRO A 84 1.79 -0.19 -7.90
CA PRO A 84 2.15 -1.01 -9.05
C PRO A 84 1.08 -0.95 -10.16
N PRO A 85 1.46 -1.09 -11.44
CA PRO A 85 0.53 -1.12 -12.56
C PRO A 85 -0.24 -2.45 -12.60
N CYS A 86 -1.12 -2.65 -11.62
CA CYS A 86 -1.83 -3.90 -11.38
C CYS A 86 -3.35 -3.71 -11.54
N PRO A 87 -3.86 -3.54 -12.78
CA PRO A 87 -5.29 -3.35 -13.01
C PRO A 87 -6.11 -4.60 -12.62
N PRO A 88 -7.38 -4.44 -12.21
CA PRO A 88 -8.17 -3.19 -12.22
C PRO A 88 -8.07 -2.36 -10.92
N TRP A 89 -7.34 -2.84 -9.91
CA TRP A 89 -7.52 -2.38 -8.53
C TRP A 89 -6.67 -1.17 -8.14
N TYR A 90 -5.57 -0.94 -8.84
CA TYR A 90 -4.67 0.19 -8.58
C TYR A 90 -4.68 1.13 -9.78
N LYS A 91 -5.61 2.09 -9.76
CA LYS A 91 -5.58 3.21 -10.71
C LYS A 91 -4.54 4.23 -10.24
N GLN A 92 -3.66 4.64 -11.14
CA GLN A 92 -2.71 5.74 -10.92
C GLN A 92 -3.42 7.07 -11.16
N PRO A 93 -3.60 7.92 -10.15
CA PRO A 93 -3.96 9.31 -10.40
C PRO A 93 -2.75 10.02 -11.03
N PRO A 94 -2.96 11.00 -11.93
CA PRO A 94 -1.88 11.84 -12.43
C PRO A 94 -1.16 12.55 -11.27
N VAL A 95 0.15 12.73 -11.37
CA VAL A 95 0.92 13.45 -10.33
C VAL A 95 0.49 14.91 -10.21
N ALA A 96 0.11 15.52 -11.34
CA ALA A 96 -0.36 16.91 -11.39
C ALA A 96 -1.56 17.16 -10.46
N ASP A 97 -2.49 16.21 -10.38
CA ASP A 97 -3.67 16.27 -9.50
C ASP A 97 -3.28 16.42 -8.02
N PHE A 98 -2.16 15.82 -7.60
CA PHE A 98 -1.67 15.92 -6.23
C PHE A 98 -0.91 17.22 -5.98
N VAL A 99 -0.30 17.81 -7.01
CA VAL A 99 0.32 19.13 -6.90
C VAL A 99 -0.76 20.19 -6.71
N GLU A 100 -1.82 20.12 -7.51
CA GLU A 100 -2.95 21.07 -7.46
C GLU A 100 -3.67 21.03 -6.11
N ARG A 101 -3.95 19.83 -5.59
CA ARG A 101 -4.65 19.65 -4.30
C ARG A 101 -3.70 19.45 -3.12
N GLY A 102 -2.41 19.72 -3.32
CA GLY A 102 -1.39 19.49 -2.33
C GLY A 102 -1.52 20.44 -1.14
N LYS A 103 -0.87 20.09 -0.03
CA LYS A 103 -0.83 20.88 1.19
C LYS A 103 0.62 21.16 1.55
N VAL A 104 0.93 22.41 1.84
CA VAL A 104 2.25 22.80 2.33
C VAL A 104 2.37 22.43 3.81
N PHE A 105 3.54 21.96 4.23
CA PHE A 105 3.87 21.71 5.62
C PHE A 105 5.29 22.20 5.94
N ASP A 106 5.52 22.61 7.19
CA ASP A 106 6.85 22.98 7.66
C ASP A 106 7.66 21.73 8.03
N ALA A 107 8.89 21.67 7.53
CA ALA A 107 9.89 20.67 7.89
C ALA A 107 11.18 21.34 8.35
N GLY A 108 11.15 21.92 9.56
CA GLY A 108 12.34 22.54 10.16
C GLY A 108 12.65 23.90 9.55
N GLY A 109 11.63 24.76 9.43
CA GLY A 109 11.75 26.10 8.84
C GLY A 109 11.75 26.10 7.31
N ARG A 110 11.25 25.03 6.69
CA ARG A 110 11.17 24.90 5.23
C ARG A 110 9.77 24.43 4.85
N ASP A 111 9.14 25.21 3.99
CA ASP A 111 7.87 24.86 3.39
C ASP A 111 8.07 23.79 2.30
N LEU A 112 7.50 22.61 2.53
CA LEU A 112 7.52 21.47 1.61
C LEU A 112 6.09 21.11 1.20
N LEU A 113 5.95 20.49 0.02
CA LEU A 113 4.66 20.07 -0.51
C LEU A 113 4.37 18.61 -0.15
N SER A 114 3.15 18.33 0.32
CA SER A 114 2.60 16.99 0.46
C SER A 114 1.25 16.86 -0.25
N MET A 115 0.67 15.65 -0.27
CA MET A 115 -0.70 15.42 -0.70
C MET A 115 -1.69 16.08 0.26
N GLY A 116 -2.87 16.47 -0.26
CA GLY A 116 -4.00 16.85 0.59
C GLY A 116 -4.47 15.72 1.50
N ASP A 117 -5.16 16.06 2.59
CA ASP A 117 -5.46 15.14 3.70
C ASP A 117 -6.24 13.88 3.24
N VAL A 118 -7.18 14.03 2.30
CA VAL A 118 -7.93 12.90 1.72
C VAL A 118 -7.03 11.96 0.89
N ASP A 119 -6.16 12.54 0.06
CA ASP A 119 -5.28 11.76 -0.81
C ASP A 119 -4.17 11.07 0.01
N MET A 120 -3.64 11.74 1.04
CA MET A 120 -2.72 11.14 2.02
C MET A 120 -3.38 9.99 2.78
N LEU A 121 -4.58 10.18 3.32
CA LEU A 121 -5.28 9.12 4.05
C LEU A 121 -5.55 7.89 3.16
N ARG A 122 -5.98 8.12 1.91
CA ARG A 122 -6.11 7.04 0.93
C ARG A 122 -4.79 6.33 0.71
N TYR A 123 -3.71 7.07 0.51
CA TYR A 123 -2.41 6.50 0.25
C TYR A 123 -1.92 5.63 1.41
N LEU A 124 -2.01 6.14 2.64
CA LEU A 124 -1.67 5.39 3.86
C LEU A 124 -2.52 4.14 4.00
N TYR A 125 -3.82 4.23 3.79
CA TYR A 125 -4.71 3.08 3.85
C TYR A 125 -4.39 2.02 2.81
N GLN A 126 -4.17 2.45 1.56
CA GLN A 126 -3.81 1.55 0.50
C GLN A 126 -2.46 0.89 0.81
N HIS A 127 -1.49 1.65 1.33
CA HIS A 127 -0.16 1.13 1.67
C HIS A 127 -0.18 0.17 2.88
N ALA A 128 -1.00 0.44 3.89
CA ALA A 128 -1.06 -0.37 5.11
C ALA A 128 -1.90 -1.64 4.97
N ILE A 129 -3.09 -1.51 4.36
CA ILE A 129 -4.12 -2.55 4.37
C ILE A 129 -4.21 -3.26 3.03
N ARG A 130 -4.06 -2.52 1.93
CA ARG A 130 -4.41 -2.99 0.59
C ARG A 130 -3.22 -3.06 -0.35
N THR A 131 -1.99 -2.99 0.13
CA THR A 131 -0.81 -3.29 -0.67
C THR A 131 -0.93 -4.73 -1.16
N PRO A 132 -0.45 -5.07 -2.38
CA PRO A 132 -0.45 -6.46 -2.79
C PRO A 132 0.28 -7.28 -1.73
N LEU A 133 -0.35 -8.37 -1.29
CA LEU A 133 0.00 -9.10 -0.06
C LEU A 133 1.43 -9.66 0.00
N VAL A 134 2.16 -9.61 -1.12
CA VAL A 134 3.55 -10.05 -1.23
C VAL A 134 4.58 -8.94 -0.99
N TYR A 135 4.19 -7.67 -1.04
CA TYR A 135 5.15 -6.56 -1.04
C TYR A 135 5.61 -6.23 0.38
N GLU A 136 4.68 -6.14 1.33
CA GLU A 136 5.03 -5.76 2.70
C GLU A 136 4.21 -6.53 3.72
N SER A 137 4.88 -6.88 4.82
CA SER A 137 4.18 -7.38 6.01
C SER A 137 3.39 -6.24 6.65
N PHE A 138 2.26 -6.59 7.25
CA PHE A 138 1.47 -5.66 8.05
C PHE A 138 2.30 -5.15 9.24
N ARG A 139 2.48 -3.83 9.35
CA ARG A 139 3.21 -3.18 10.45
C ARG A 139 2.29 -2.27 11.25
N LEU A 140 2.40 -2.31 12.57
CA LEU A 140 1.59 -1.48 13.46
C LEU A 140 1.82 0.03 13.24
N ILE A 141 3.03 0.42 12.81
CA ILE A 141 3.32 1.81 12.49
C ILE A 141 2.43 2.34 11.36
N ASN A 142 2.07 1.50 10.39
CA ASN A 142 1.19 1.90 9.30
C ASN A 142 -0.25 2.13 9.79
N ILE A 143 -0.68 1.43 10.84
CA ILE A 143 -1.95 1.71 11.52
C ILE A 143 -1.87 3.00 12.30
N ALA A 144 -0.78 3.21 13.07
CA ALA A 144 -0.56 4.44 13.81
C ALA A 144 -0.58 5.67 12.89
N ASP A 145 0.03 5.56 11.69
CA ASP A 145 -0.02 6.60 10.66
C ASP A 145 -1.46 6.93 10.23
N ILE A 146 -2.29 5.92 9.97
CA ILE A 146 -3.70 6.11 9.59
C ILE A 146 -4.51 6.73 10.73
N ILE A 147 -4.37 6.20 11.96
CA ILE A 147 -5.06 6.73 13.13
C ILE A 147 -4.67 8.19 13.33
N GLY A 148 -3.37 8.47 13.41
CA GLY A 148 -2.87 9.81 13.66
C GLY A 148 -3.23 10.81 12.56
N GLN A 149 -3.23 10.39 11.28
CA GLN A 149 -3.72 11.22 10.17
C GLN A 149 -5.20 11.57 10.34
N VAL A 150 -6.05 10.58 10.67
CA VAL A 150 -7.48 10.82 10.89
C VAL A 150 -7.72 11.72 12.08
N GLU A 151 -7.05 11.48 13.22
CA GLU A 151 -7.27 12.26 14.44
C GLU A 151 -6.77 13.71 14.30
N THR A 152 -5.67 13.91 13.58
CA THR A 152 -5.08 15.25 13.38
C THR A 152 -5.86 16.07 12.36
N CYS A 153 -6.34 15.42 11.30
CA CYS A 153 -7.00 16.09 10.18
C CYS A 153 -8.51 15.87 10.16
N PHE A 154 -9.11 15.42 11.27
CA PHE A 154 -10.51 15.02 11.31
C PHE A 154 -11.45 16.11 10.78
N ASP A 155 -11.21 17.36 11.19
CA ASP A 155 -12.03 18.52 10.83
C ASP A 155 -11.74 19.06 9.42
N THR A 156 -10.58 18.72 8.84
CA THR A 156 -10.17 19.19 7.50
C THR A 156 -10.40 18.16 6.41
N ILE A 157 -10.61 16.89 6.77
CA ILE A 157 -10.96 15.84 5.82
C ILE A 157 -12.37 16.11 5.27
N ASP A 158 -12.49 16.25 3.96
CA ASP A 158 -13.77 16.20 3.27
C ASP A 158 -14.29 14.75 3.25
N TRP A 159 -14.99 14.37 4.32
CA TRP A 159 -15.55 13.05 4.49
C TRP A 159 -16.59 12.66 3.43
N ARG A 160 -17.30 13.66 2.88
CA ARG A 160 -18.27 13.41 1.81
C ARG A 160 -17.54 12.99 0.55
N SER A 161 -16.54 13.77 0.13
CA SER A 161 -15.68 13.44 -1.01
C SER A 161 -14.95 12.12 -0.81
N LEU A 162 -14.53 11.81 0.42
CA LEU A 162 -13.93 10.52 0.78
C LEU A 162 -14.89 9.36 0.55
N GLY A 163 -16.15 9.49 1.01
CA GLY A 163 -17.18 8.47 0.85
C GLY A 163 -17.58 8.25 -0.62
N GLU A 164 -17.66 9.32 -1.40
CA GLU A 164 -18.00 9.27 -2.83
C GLU A 164 -16.88 8.62 -3.65
N ARG A 165 -15.61 8.98 -3.39
CA ARG A 165 -14.46 8.49 -4.17
C ARG A 165 -13.92 7.15 -3.69
N TYR A 166 -13.90 6.94 -2.37
CA TYR A 166 -13.21 5.84 -1.71
C TYR A 166 -14.09 5.18 -0.63
N PRO A 167 -15.28 4.67 -0.99
CA PRO A 167 -16.21 4.10 0.00
C PRO A 167 -15.60 2.93 0.79
N GLN A 168 -14.63 2.21 0.20
CA GLN A 168 -13.99 1.10 0.90
C GLN A 168 -13.16 1.57 2.11
N LEU A 169 -12.48 2.71 1.97
CA LEU A 169 -11.72 3.34 3.04
C LEU A 169 -12.68 3.81 4.15
N LEU A 170 -13.75 4.52 3.79
CA LEU A 170 -14.74 4.99 4.76
C LEU A 170 -15.39 3.83 5.55
N ASN A 171 -15.66 2.70 4.90
CA ASN A 171 -16.17 1.50 5.56
C ASN A 171 -15.12 0.77 6.42
N GLY A 172 -13.84 0.92 6.09
CA GLY A 172 -12.74 0.26 6.77
C GLY A 172 -12.26 0.98 8.03
N LEU A 173 -12.25 2.32 8.04
CA LEU A 173 -11.77 3.13 9.18
C LEU A 173 -12.45 2.77 10.52
N PRO A 174 -13.79 2.59 10.61
CA PRO A 174 -14.43 2.19 11.86
C PRO A 174 -13.85 0.90 12.48
N LEU A 175 -13.33 -0.01 11.64
CA LEU A 175 -12.80 -1.30 12.09
C LEU A 175 -11.45 -1.18 12.78
N LEU A 176 -10.73 -0.06 12.59
CA LEU A 176 -9.47 0.22 13.27
C LEU A 176 -9.65 0.53 14.76
N HIS A 177 -10.87 0.92 15.18
CA HIS A 177 -11.22 1.10 16.60
C HIS A 177 -10.87 -0.14 17.45
N ARG A 178 -10.87 -1.31 16.82
CA ARG A 178 -10.59 -2.60 17.47
C ARG A 178 -9.10 -2.85 17.70
N VAL A 179 -8.25 -2.12 17.00
CA VAL A 179 -6.80 -2.16 17.15
C VAL A 179 -6.39 -1.05 18.11
N VAL A 180 -6.86 0.18 17.84
CA VAL A 180 -6.64 1.36 18.67
C VAL A 180 -7.97 2.11 18.76
N PRO A 181 -8.54 2.31 19.96
CA PRO A 181 -9.78 3.05 20.12
C PRO A 181 -9.63 4.49 19.61
N TRP A 182 -10.58 4.91 18.78
CA TRP A 182 -10.72 6.30 18.32
C TRP A 182 -11.03 7.25 19.47
N ARG A 183 -10.62 8.53 19.34
CA ARG A 183 -11.18 9.66 20.09
C ARG A 183 -12.72 9.63 20.06
N SER A 184 -13.36 10.09 21.14
CA SER A 184 -14.81 9.89 21.37
C SER A 184 -15.72 10.50 20.29
N ASP A 185 -15.40 11.70 19.82
CA ASP A 185 -16.09 12.40 18.73
C ASP A 185 -15.96 11.66 17.39
N ILE A 186 -14.79 11.11 17.09
CA ILE A 186 -14.55 10.29 15.89
C ILE A 186 -15.29 8.95 16.00
N ALA A 187 -15.29 8.35 17.19
CA ALA A 187 -16.04 7.13 17.46
C ALA A 187 -17.55 7.35 17.30
N GLU A 188 -18.06 8.51 17.72
CA GLU A 188 -19.45 8.93 17.53
C GLU A 188 -19.77 9.12 16.04
N TYR A 189 -18.90 9.84 15.31
CA TYR A 189 -19.03 10.03 13.87
C TYR A 189 -19.13 8.71 13.12
N PHE A 190 -18.25 7.74 13.43
CA PHE A 190 -18.29 6.40 12.86
C PHE A 190 -19.37 5.49 13.45
N ARG A 191 -20.12 5.95 14.45
CA ARG A 191 -21.18 5.20 15.14
C ARG A 191 -20.68 3.85 15.64
N ILE A 192 -19.49 3.82 16.25
CA ILE A 192 -18.79 2.59 16.67
C ILE A 192 -19.64 1.70 17.58
N SER A 193 -20.50 2.28 18.41
CA SER A 193 -21.42 1.55 19.28
C SER A 193 -22.29 0.52 18.53
N ARG A 194 -22.57 0.73 17.24
CA ARG A 194 -23.31 -0.22 16.39
C ARG A 194 -22.50 -1.46 15.99
N TYR A 195 -21.18 -1.43 16.13
CA TYR A 195 -20.26 -2.50 15.72
C TYR A 195 -19.88 -3.45 16.86
N ASN A 196 -19.96 -2.99 18.12
CA ASN A 196 -19.45 -3.71 19.29
C ASN A 196 -20.13 -5.07 19.55
N GLY A 197 -21.39 -5.27 19.15
CA GLY A 197 -22.09 -6.53 19.40
C GLY A 197 -21.85 -7.67 18.39
N ARG A 198 -21.28 -7.39 17.21
CA ARG A 198 -21.24 -8.34 16.07
C ARG A 198 -19.84 -8.84 15.69
N LEU A 199 -18.80 -8.30 16.31
CA LEU A 199 -17.40 -8.57 15.96
C LEU A 199 -16.59 -8.98 17.21
N ASN A 200 -17.07 -9.93 18.02
CA ASN A 200 -16.42 -10.29 19.29
C ASN A 200 -15.03 -10.94 19.15
N ARG A 201 -14.61 -11.35 17.95
CA ARG A 201 -13.30 -11.99 17.74
C ARG A 201 -12.23 -10.97 17.45
N PRO A 202 -11.03 -11.04 18.06
CA PRO A 202 -9.96 -10.05 17.84
C PRO A 202 -9.63 -9.88 16.35
N PRO A 203 -9.12 -8.70 15.95
CA PRO A 203 -8.68 -8.49 14.57
C PRO A 203 -7.57 -9.48 14.23
N HIS A 204 -7.74 -10.21 13.13
CA HIS A 204 -6.74 -11.16 12.62
C HIS A 204 -6.27 -10.72 11.24
N SER A 205 -4.96 -10.60 11.06
CA SER A 205 -4.34 -10.38 9.75
C SER A 205 -4.63 -11.53 8.78
N PHE A 206 -4.45 -11.26 7.49
CA PHE A 206 -4.48 -12.32 6.50
C PHE A 206 -3.24 -13.21 6.62
N ASN A 207 -3.48 -14.50 6.82
CA ASN A 207 -2.43 -15.52 6.97
C ASN A 207 -2.51 -16.58 5.86
N GLY A 208 -3.21 -16.26 4.77
CA GLY A 208 -3.30 -17.11 3.59
C GLY A 208 -2.14 -16.87 2.62
N TRP A 209 -2.21 -17.55 1.47
CA TRP A 209 -1.36 -17.28 0.32
C TRP A 209 -1.80 -15.97 -0.37
N PRO A 210 -0.87 -15.11 -0.85
CA PRO A 210 0.57 -15.35 -0.99
C PRO A 210 1.43 -14.89 0.18
N THR A 211 0.84 -14.33 1.25
CA THR A 211 1.59 -13.85 2.42
C THR A 211 2.38 -14.97 3.11
N VAL A 212 1.78 -16.16 3.22
CA VAL A 212 2.44 -17.35 3.77
C VAL A 212 2.79 -18.31 2.63
N LYS A 213 4.09 -18.62 2.48
CA LYS A 213 4.58 -19.58 1.48
C LYS A 213 4.32 -21.03 1.93
N PHE A 214 4.06 -21.94 0.99
CA PHE A 214 3.83 -23.36 1.28
C PHE A 214 4.94 -24.02 2.12
N ARG A 215 6.22 -23.73 1.81
CA ARG A 215 7.37 -24.23 2.58
C ARG A 215 7.37 -23.73 4.03
N GLN A 216 7.04 -22.45 4.24
CA GLN A 216 6.94 -21.84 5.56
C GLN A 216 5.77 -22.41 6.38
N GLN A 217 4.66 -22.74 5.71
CA GLN A 217 3.54 -23.41 6.39
C GLN A 217 3.97 -24.80 6.90
N ARG A 218 4.66 -25.58 6.06
CA ARG A 218 5.17 -26.91 6.45
C ARG A 218 6.20 -26.83 7.57
N SER A 219 7.12 -25.86 7.55
CA SER A 219 8.12 -25.71 8.61
C SER A 219 7.51 -25.31 9.96
N ARG A 220 6.31 -24.71 9.96
CA ARG A 220 5.53 -24.40 11.17
C ARG A 220 4.67 -25.58 11.65
N GLY A 221 4.78 -26.76 11.02
CA GLY A 221 3.94 -27.92 11.32
C GLY A 221 2.48 -27.79 10.84
N GLY A 222 2.17 -26.76 10.05
CA GLY A 222 0.82 -26.54 9.52
C GLY A 222 0.55 -27.36 8.26
N SER A 223 -0.71 -27.74 8.05
CA SER A 223 -1.11 -28.46 6.84
C SER A 223 -1.30 -27.52 5.65
N VAL A 224 -1.19 -28.05 4.43
CA VAL A 224 -1.55 -27.31 3.20
C VAL A 224 -3.03 -26.92 3.23
N MET A 225 -3.88 -27.74 3.84
CA MET A 225 -5.31 -27.46 3.98
C MET A 225 -5.57 -26.23 4.86
N ASP A 226 -4.78 -26.02 5.92
CA ASP A 226 -4.88 -24.82 6.77
C ASP A 226 -4.55 -23.56 5.98
N LEU A 227 -3.51 -23.60 5.14
CA LEU A 227 -3.15 -22.49 4.27
C LEU A 227 -4.26 -22.20 3.26
N MET A 228 -4.82 -23.24 2.63
CA MET A 228 -5.94 -23.08 1.68
C MET A 228 -7.18 -22.50 2.37
N ARG A 229 -7.50 -22.97 3.58
CA ARG A 229 -8.58 -22.42 4.40
C ARG A 229 -8.34 -20.95 4.72
N ALA A 230 -7.14 -20.58 5.16
CA ALA A 230 -6.79 -19.18 5.43
C ALA A 230 -6.78 -18.30 4.17
N THR A 231 -6.50 -18.91 3.01
CA THR A 231 -6.47 -18.23 1.70
C THR A 231 -7.87 -17.91 1.19
N PHE A 232 -8.82 -18.84 1.28
CA PHE A 232 -10.17 -18.66 0.71
C PHE A 232 -11.23 -18.21 1.74
N PHE A 233 -10.97 -18.43 3.03
CA PHE A 233 -11.86 -18.08 4.12
C PHE A 233 -11.13 -17.24 5.18
N PRO A 234 -10.63 -16.05 4.81
CA PRO A 234 -9.95 -15.17 5.75
C PRO A 234 -10.92 -14.65 6.82
N SER A 235 -10.36 -14.04 7.87
CA SER A 235 -11.16 -13.51 8.98
C SER A 235 -12.17 -12.47 8.49
N LEU A 236 -13.35 -12.44 9.12
CA LEU A 236 -14.39 -11.47 8.77
C LEU A 236 -13.90 -10.02 8.93
N TRP A 237 -13.08 -9.75 9.96
CA TRP A 237 -12.47 -8.44 10.16
C TRP A 237 -11.58 -8.07 8.97
N TRP A 238 -10.72 -9.00 8.53
CA TRP A 238 -9.83 -8.75 7.39
C TRP A 238 -10.62 -8.52 6.09
N LEU A 239 -11.67 -9.31 5.82
CA LEU A 239 -12.51 -9.09 4.64
C LEU A 239 -13.13 -7.70 4.62
N ARG A 240 -13.70 -7.29 5.76
CA ARG A 240 -14.37 -5.99 5.87
C ARG A 240 -13.40 -4.84 5.70
N ILE A 241 -12.22 -4.90 6.31
CA ILE A 241 -11.23 -3.83 6.17
C ILE A 241 -10.58 -3.85 4.78
N TYR A 242 -10.22 -5.00 4.24
CA TYR A 242 -9.54 -5.09 2.95
C TYR A 242 -10.44 -4.71 1.76
N TYR A 243 -11.70 -5.16 1.78
CA TYR A 243 -12.66 -4.92 0.69
C TYR A 243 -13.63 -3.76 0.97
N GLY A 244 -13.68 -3.24 2.20
CA GLY A 244 -14.60 -2.18 2.58
C GLY A 244 -16.07 -2.62 2.57
N VAL A 245 -16.35 -3.89 2.89
CA VAL A 245 -17.71 -4.44 2.91
C VAL A 245 -18.36 -4.24 4.29
N SER A 246 -19.58 -3.73 4.33
CA SER A 246 -20.25 -3.32 5.57
C SER A 246 -21.47 -4.17 5.95
N SER A 247 -22.17 -4.77 4.97
CA SER A 247 -23.37 -5.60 5.19
C SER A 247 -23.09 -7.10 5.09
N TRP A 248 -23.90 -7.94 5.72
CA TRP A 248 -23.77 -9.40 5.62
C TRP A 248 -23.92 -9.93 4.20
N VAL A 249 -24.83 -9.35 3.41
CA VAL A 249 -25.00 -9.70 2.00
C VAL A 249 -23.72 -9.38 1.22
N SER A 250 -23.14 -8.20 1.43
CA SER A 250 -21.87 -7.83 0.77
C SER A 250 -20.68 -8.68 1.22
N VAL A 251 -20.65 -9.12 2.48
CA VAL A 251 -19.64 -10.06 3.01
C VAL A 251 -19.78 -11.42 2.34
N ALA A 252 -20.99 -11.97 2.25
CA ALA A 252 -21.24 -13.26 1.61
C ALA A 252 -20.86 -13.22 0.12
N TRP A 253 -21.28 -12.17 -0.59
CA TRP A 253 -20.87 -11.95 -1.98
C TRP A 253 -19.35 -11.82 -2.12
N CYS A 254 -18.71 -11.09 -1.21
CA CYS A 254 -17.27 -10.93 -1.21
C CYS A 254 -16.56 -12.28 -1.03
N LEU A 255 -17.01 -13.10 -0.07
CA LEU A 255 -16.46 -14.43 0.18
C LEU A 255 -16.61 -15.38 -1.00
N LEU A 256 -17.76 -15.35 -1.68
CA LEU A 256 -18.09 -16.32 -2.73
C LEU A 256 -17.58 -15.90 -4.11
N VAL A 257 -17.48 -14.59 -4.37
CA VAL A 257 -17.22 -14.06 -5.72
C VAL A 257 -15.97 -13.18 -5.74
N THR A 258 -16.00 -12.06 -5.01
CA THR A 258 -14.95 -11.03 -5.12
C THR A 258 -13.59 -11.53 -4.66
N HIS A 259 -13.53 -12.22 -3.52
CA HIS A 259 -12.31 -12.69 -2.91
C HIS A 259 -11.69 -13.85 -3.69
N PRO A 260 -12.42 -14.93 -4.05
CA PRO A 260 -11.86 -15.99 -4.90
C PRO A 260 -11.34 -15.47 -6.24
N ARG A 261 -12.06 -14.54 -6.88
CA ARG A 261 -11.57 -13.86 -8.09
C ARG A 261 -10.27 -13.10 -7.83
N HIS A 262 -10.13 -12.46 -6.67
CA HIS A 262 -8.89 -11.78 -6.29
C HIS A 262 -7.74 -12.78 -6.05
N ILE A 263 -8.01 -13.91 -5.40
CA ILE A 263 -7.03 -15.00 -5.21
C ILE A 263 -6.53 -15.52 -6.58
N LEU A 264 -7.43 -15.81 -7.51
CA LEU A 264 -7.07 -16.27 -8.86
C LEU A 264 -6.23 -15.24 -9.61
N TRP A 265 -6.52 -13.95 -9.42
CA TRP A 265 -5.72 -12.88 -9.99
C TRP A 265 -4.33 -12.78 -9.34
N TRP A 266 -4.22 -12.87 -8.01
CA TRP A 266 -2.93 -12.97 -7.33
C TRP A 266 -2.15 -14.17 -7.82
N TYR A 267 -2.82 -15.31 -7.99
CA TYR A 267 -2.23 -16.51 -8.57
C TYR A 267 -1.65 -16.19 -9.93
N HIS A 268 -2.44 -15.61 -10.84
CA HIS A 268 -1.94 -15.22 -12.16
C HIS A 268 -0.72 -14.27 -12.09
N LEU A 269 -0.76 -13.26 -11.22
CA LEU A 269 0.32 -12.29 -11.04
C LEU A 269 1.60 -12.93 -10.48
N HIS A 270 1.46 -13.89 -9.56
CA HIS A 270 2.58 -14.48 -8.84
C HIS A 270 2.97 -15.88 -9.35
N TYR A 271 2.23 -16.45 -10.30
CA TYR A 271 2.46 -17.80 -10.82
C TYR A 271 3.86 -17.95 -11.41
N ALA A 272 4.35 -16.92 -12.10
CA ALA A 272 5.71 -16.89 -12.61
C ALA A 272 6.75 -17.04 -11.49
N TYR A 273 6.58 -16.31 -10.38
CA TYR A 273 7.45 -16.40 -9.20
C TYR A 273 7.36 -17.76 -8.48
N LEU A 274 6.25 -18.50 -8.65
CA LEU A 274 6.11 -19.84 -8.08
C LEU A 274 6.82 -20.92 -8.90
N ILE A 275 7.04 -20.69 -10.20
CA ILE A 275 7.60 -21.69 -11.13
C ILE A 275 9.06 -21.43 -11.45
N THR A 276 9.51 -20.18 -11.47
CA THR A 276 10.94 -19.89 -11.65
C THR A 276 11.69 -20.40 -10.42
N PRO A 277 12.56 -21.42 -10.57
CA PRO A 277 13.42 -21.85 -9.48
C PRO A 277 14.23 -20.65 -8.99
N GLU A 278 14.34 -20.55 -7.66
CA GLU A 278 14.97 -19.46 -6.91
C GLU A 278 16.44 -19.27 -7.34
N GLN A 279 16.68 -18.55 -8.44
CA GLN A 279 18.02 -18.19 -8.93
C GLN A 279 18.55 -16.88 -8.31
N SER A 280 17.91 -16.34 -7.27
CA SER A 280 18.31 -15.03 -6.73
C SER A 280 18.23 -14.95 -5.20
N GLN A 281 19.13 -15.67 -4.54
CA GLN A 281 19.76 -15.21 -3.31
C GLN A 281 21.30 -15.13 -3.38
N THR A 282 21.92 -15.46 -4.51
CA THR A 282 23.32 -15.15 -4.78
C THR A 282 23.39 -14.08 -5.86
N ALA A 283 23.42 -12.81 -5.46
CA ALA A 283 23.66 -11.70 -6.36
C ALA A 283 25.15 -11.62 -6.71
N GLU A 284 25.63 -12.55 -7.53
CA GLU A 284 26.85 -12.41 -8.33
C GLU A 284 26.60 -13.02 -9.71
N GLY A 285 26.50 -12.16 -10.73
CA GLY A 285 26.63 -12.58 -12.12
C GLY A 285 25.37 -12.45 -13.00
N ALA A 286 25.49 -11.50 -13.93
CA ALA A 286 24.94 -11.52 -15.28
C ALA A 286 23.48 -11.10 -15.55
N GLY A 287 23.37 -10.16 -16.50
CA GLY A 287 22.50 -10.36 -17.66
C GLY A 287 21.20 -9.57 -17.66
N GLN A 288 21.20 -8.45 -18.38
CA GLN A 288 19.99 -7.74 -18.79
C GLN A 288 19.09 -8.66 -19.62
N THR A 289 17.94 -9.07 -19.07
CA THR A 289 16.79 -9.48 -19.88
C THR A 289 15.54 -8.80 -19.35
N THR A 290 14.98 -7.90 -20.14
CA THR A 290 13.62 -7.39 -19.95
C THR A 290 12.64 -8.55 -20.03
N PRO A 291 11.73 -8.72 -19.05
CA PRO A 291 10.93 -9.92 -19.04
C PRO A 291 9.65 -9.68 -19.87
N LEU A 292 9.50 -10.48 -20.93
CA LEU A 292 8.55 -10.37 -22.06
C LEU A 292 7.05 -10.58 -21.71
N TRP A 293 6.67 -10.59 -20.42
CA TRP A 293 5.41 -11.21 -19.95
C TRP A 293 4.23 -10.26 -19.72
N LEU A 294 4.38 -8.94 -19.89
CA LEU A 294 3.23 -8.02 -19.91
C LEU A 294 2.44 -8.05 -21.23
N ALA A 295 3.05 -8.49 -22.34
CA ALA A 295 2.45 -8.34 -23.68
C ALA A 295 1.48 -9.48 -24.09
N LYS A 296 1.61 -10.69 -23.54
CA LYS A 296 0.90 -11.88 -24.06
C LYS A 296 -0.43 -12.27 -23.36
N PRO A 297 -0.69 -12.00 -22.06
CA PRO A 297 -1.93 -12.49 -21.43
C PRO A 297 -3.16 -11.58 -21.65
N MET A 298 -2.98 -10.27 -21.91
CA MET A 298 -4.09 -9.33 -22.12
C MET A 298 -4.94 -9.67 -23.35
N ALA A 299 -4.34 -10.29 -24.38
CA ALA A 299 -5.04 -10.74 -25.58
C ALA A 299 -6.06 -11.86 -25.29
N LEU A 300 -5.83 -12.70 -24.27
CA LEU A 300 -6.71 -13.81 -23.93
C LEU A 300 -7.94 -13.35 -23.13
N LEU A 301 -7.77 -12.40 -22.22
CA LEU A 301 -8.87 -11.81 -21.44
C LEU A 301 -9.73 -10.86 -22.27
N HIS A 302 -9.17 -10.11 -23.22
CA HIS A 302 -9.97 -9.38 -24.21
C HIS A 302 -10.78 -10.32 -25.12
N LYS A 303 -10.22 -11.49 -25.48
CA LYS A 303 -10.94 -12.54 -26.24
C LYS A 303 -12.09 -13.17 -25.43
N LEU A 304 -11.95 -13.28 -24.11
CA LEU A 304 -13.00 -13.84 -23.24
C LEU A 304 -14.07 -12.79 -22.87
N ALA A 305 -13.68 -11.53 -22.67
CA ALA A 305 -14.62 -10.44 -22.42
C ALA A 305 -15.42 -10.04 -23.67
N GLY A 306 -14.86 -10.19 -24.88
CA GLY A 306 -15.57 -9.97 -26.14
C GLY A 306 -16.56 -11.07 -26.52
N LYS A 307 -16.57 -12.22 -25.83
CA LYS A 307 -17.52 -13.32 -26.04
C LYS A 307 -18.71 -13.32 -25.06
N LEU A 308 -18.74 -12.36 -24.14
CA LEU A 308 -19.81 -12.19 -23.13
C LEU A 308 -20.57 -10.86 -23.31
N ARG A 309 -20.52 -10.28 -24.51
CA ARG A 309 -21.41 -9.21 -24.98
C ARG A 309 -22.15 -9.69 -26.22
#